data_AF-A0A0F7JSN1-F1
#
_entry.id   AF-A0A0F7JSN1-F1
#
_cell.length_a   1.000
_cell.length_b   1.000
_cell.length_c   1.000
_cell.angle_alpha   90.00
_cell.angle_beta   90.00
_cell.angle_gamma   90.00
#
_symmetry.space_group_name_H-M   'P 1'
#
loop_
_entity.id
_entity.type
_entity.pdbx_description
1 polymer ?
#
loop_
_entity_poly.entity_id
_entity_poly.type
_entity_poly.pdbx_seq_one_letter_code
_entity_poly.pdbx_strand_id
1 'polypeptide(L)'
;MQELDLEFEFSLKPDPDPELAPYVVRFLGTSVAWDDEAATDRIAGEILGHRIDLAAAIVDGVEQSLLLDSVCPELSEFAQTAFGDDGCHFMQQTDEGVTKKQECSGLVYINEITIDPDYRGQGIGTALMGKIGQMVDVEDSIIALKAFPLSPEYGKPVPPADVERVKRFYERLGFVHIGGEFMVKQANLCDNIKKRMAWRKDRPVKSVRAQPAKMGV
;
A
#
# COMPACT_ATOMS: atom_id res chain seq x y z
N MET A 1 -2.44 6.09 -30.94
CA MET A 1 -2.18 5.41 -29.65
C MET A 1 -3.34 4.46 -29.48
N GLN A 2 -3.13 3.15 -29.63
CA GLN A 2 -4.16 2.17 -29.30
C GLN A 2 -4.32 2.19 -27.79
N GLU A 3 -5.52 2.46 -27.30
CA GLU A 3 -5.88 2.19 -25.91
C GLU A 3 -5.94 0.67 -25.78
N LEU A 4 -5.06 0.09 -24.98
CA LEU A 4 -5.22 -1.30 -24.56
C LEU A 4 -6.45 -1.36 -23.65
N ASP A 5 -7.40 -2.22 -24.00
CA ASP A 5 -8.50 -2.54 -23.12
C ASP A 5 -7.95 -3.44 -22.01
N LEU A 6 -7.74 -2.84 -20.84
CA LEU A 6 -7.17 -3.52 -19.67
C LEU A 6 -8.29 -3.84 -18.69
N GLU A 7 -8.49 -5.13 -18.46
CA GLU A 7 -9.33 -5.60 -17.38
C GLU A 7 -8.49 -5.74 -16.11
N PHE A 8 -9.06 -5.36 -14.96
CA PHE A 8 -8.37 -5.46 -13.68
C PHE A 8 -9.16 -6.32 -12.72
N GLU A 9 -8.52 -7.37 -12.21
CA GLU A 9 -9.07 -8.23 -11.17
C GLU A 9 -8.33 -8.02 -9.87
N PHE A 10 -9.06 -8.06 -8.76
CA PHE A 10 -8.46 -7.94 -7.43
C PHE A 10 -9.09 -8.95 -6.49
N SER A 11 -8.26 -9.56 -5.65
CA SER A 11 -8.69 -10.45 -4.58
C SER A 11 -8.10 -9.99 -3.26
N LEU A 12 -8.93 -10.08 -2.21
CA LEU A 12 -8.56 -9.84 -0.82
C LEU A 12 -8.88 -11.12 -0.04
N LYS A 13 -7.91 -11.64 0.68
CA LYS A 13 -8.07 -12.85 1.49
C LYS A 13 -7.41 -12.63 2.85
N PRO A 14 -8.06 -13.00 3.96
CA PRO A 14 -7.36 -13.08 5.24
C PRO A 14 -6.12 -13.97 5.11
N ASP A 15 -5.14 -13.75 5.98
CA ASP A 15 -3.99 -14.63 6.05
C ASP A 15 -4.42 -16.09 6.30
N PRO A 16 -3.80 -17.09 5.66
CA PRO A 16 -4.11 -18.48 5.92
C PRO A 16 -3.79 -18.92 7.35
N ASP A 17 -2.89 -18.23 8.06
CA ASP A 17 -2.65 -18.46 9.48
C ASP A 17 -3.80 -17.87 10.32
N PRO A 18 -4.54 -18.69 11.09
CA PRO A 18 -5.62 -18.21 11.94
C PRO A 18 -5.21 -17.18 12.99
N GLU A 19 -3.95 -17.16 13.42
CA GLU A 19 -3.44 -16.18 14.39
C GLU A 19 -3.19 -14.81 13.73
N LEU A 20 -2.85 -14.80 12.44
CA LEU A 20 -2.61 -13.58 11.66
C LEU A 20 -3.87 -13.06 10.97
N ALA A 21 -4.81 -13.95 10.62
CA ALA A 21 -6.04 -13.63 9.90
C ALA A 21 -6.86 -12.44 10.45
N PRO A 22 -6.92 -12.19 11.77
CA PRO A 22 -7.60 -11.00 12.31
C PRO A 22 -6.93 -9.67 11.94
N TYR A 23 -5.62 -9.68 11.72
CA TYR A 23 -4.81 -8.48 11.52
C TYR A 23 -4.31 -8.32 10.09
N VAL A 24 -4.19 -9.41 9.35
CA VAL A 24 -3.49 -9.46 8.06
C VAL A 24 -4.43 -9.88 6.94
N VAL A 25 -4.52 -9.04 5.91
CA VAL A 25 -5.25 -9.30 4.67
C VAL A 25 -4.27 -9.27 3.51
N ARG A 26 -4.17 -10.39 2.81
CA ARG A 26 -3.41 -10.54 1.57
C ARG A 26 -4.20 -9.95 0.41
N PHE A 27 -3.53 -9.17 -0.43
CA PHE A 27 -4.11 -8.69 -1.67
C PHE A 27 -3.32 -9.20 -2.87
N LEU A 28 -4.04 -9.50 -3.95
CA LEU A 28 -3.51 -9.75 -5.28
C LEU A 28 -4.35 -8.96 -6.27
N GLY A 29 -3.69 -8.14 -7.08
CA GLY A 29 -4.26 -7.43 -8.21
C GLY A 29 -3.60 -7.88 -9.50
N THR A 30 -4.40 -8.14 -10.52
CA THR A 30 -3.92 -8.50 -11.87
C THR A 30 -4.49 -7.51 -12.87
N SER A 31 -3.72 -7.23 -13.92
CA SER A 31 -4.19 -6.56 -15.12
C SER A 31 -4.08 -7.54 -16.28
N VAL A 32 -5.20 -7.74 -16.97
CA VAL A 32 -5.33 -8.65 -18.10
C VAL A 32 -5.52 -7.82 -19.36
N ALA A 33 -4.77 -8.18 -20.40
CA ALA A 33 -4.90 -7.61 -21.73
C ALA A 33 -5.30 -8.73 -22.70
N TRP A 34 -6.14 -8.40 -23.67
CA TRP A 34 -6.39 -9.28 -24.80
C TRP A 34 -5.16 -9.31 -25.72
N ASP A 35 -4.64 -10.51 -25.99
CA ASP A 35 -3.53 -10.72 -26.93
C ASP A 35 -4.11 -11.10 -28.30
N ASP A 36 -4.05 -10.19 -29.26
CA ASP A 36 -4.57 -10.40 -30.63
C ASP A 36 -3.81 -11.52 -31.38
N GLU A 37 -2.53 -11.74 -31.08
CA GLU A 37 -1.71 -12.77 -31.74
C GLU A 37 -2.03 -14.16 -31.20
N ALA A 38 -2.16 -14.27 -29.88
CA ALA A 38 -2.50 -15.52 -29.20
C ALA A 38 -4.01 -15.79 -29.13
N ALA A 39 -4.85 -14.80 -29.50
CA ALA A 39 -6.30 -14.81 -29.41
C ALA A 39 -6.81 -15.27 -28.02
N THR A 40 -6.16 -14.78 -26.96
CA THR A 40 -6.42 -15.18 -25.57
C THR A 40 -6.09 -14.04 -24.61
N ASP A 41 -6.65 -14.12 -23.41
CA ASP A 41 -6.30 -13.25 -22.30
C ASP A 41 -4.88 -13.55 -21.81
N ARG A 42 -4.08 -12.49 -21.64
CA ARG A 42 -2.73 -12.56 -21.07
C ARG A 42 -2.59 -11.59 -19.91
N ILE A 43 -1.95 -12.06 -18.84
CA ILE A 43 -1.62 -11.21 -17.69
C ILE A 43 -0.54 -10.22 -18.11
N ALA A 44 -0.90 -8.94 -18.18
CA ALA A 44 0.01 -7.86 -18.51
C ALA A 44 0.76 -7.34 -17.26
N GLY A 45 0.23 -7.59 -16.08
CA GLY A 45 0.87 -7.21 -14.83
C GLY A 45 0.16 -7.71 -13.59
N GLU A 46 0.91 -7.79 -12.49
CA GLU A 46 0.46 -8.28 -11.20
C GLU A 46 1.04 -7.43 -10.07
N ILE A 47 0.28 -7.30 -8.99
CA ILE A 47 0.70 -6.64 -7.76
C ILE A 47 0.20 -7.45 -6.57
N LEU A 48 1.08 -7.74 -5.61
CA LEU A 48 0.72 -8.51 -4.43
C LEU A 48 1.34 -7.93 -3.16
N GLY A 49 0.66 -8.15 -2.05
CA GLY A 49 1.12 -7.67 -0.76
C GLY A 49 0.14 -7.91 0.37
N HIS A 50 0.34 -7.18 1.46
CA HIS A 50 -0.36 -7.36 2.72
C HIS A 50 -0.87 -6.02 3.25
N ARG A 51 -2.10 -6.02 3.77
CA ARG A 51 -2.64 -4.98 4.64
C ARG A 51 -2.63 -5.50 6.07
N ILE A 52 -2.03 -4.74 6.97
CA ILE A 52 -1.80 -5.10 8.36
C ILE A 52 -2.48 -4.06 9.23
N ASP A 53 -3.36 -4.53 10.11
CA ASP A 53 -4.07 -3.71 11.10
C ASP A 53 -3.25 -3.62 12.38
N LEU A 54 -2.41 -2.59 12.45
CA LEU A 54 -1.53 -2.38 13.59
C LEU A 54 -2.32 -1.91 14.82
N ALA A 55 -3.38 -1.12 14.63
CA ALA A 55 -4.23 -0.67 15.71
C ALA A 55 -4.95 -1.84 16.40
N ALA A 56 -5.53 -2.76 15.63
CA ALA A 56 -6.16 -3.97 16.18
C ALA A 56 -5.14 -4.82 16.95
N ALA A 57 -3.97 -5.06 16.38
CA ALA A 57 -2.90 -5.83 17.02
C ALA A 57 -2.47 -5.21 18.37
N ILE A 58 -2.33 -3.87 18.44
CA ILE A 58 -2.00 -3.15 19.69
C ILE A 58 -3.09 -3.36 20.74
N VAL A 59 -4.37 -3.24 20.35
CA VAL A 59 -5.51 -3.41 21.26
C VAL A 59 -5.55 -4.81 21.86
N ASP A 60 -5.23 -5.82 21.05
CA ASP A 60 -5.20 -7.22 21.45
C ASP A 60 -3.90 -7.62 22.18
N GLY A 61 -2.96 -6.68 22.35
CA GLY A 61 -1.69 -6.89 23.06
C GLY A 61 -0.67 -7.70 22.27
N VAL A 62 -0.82 -7.79 20.95
CA VAL A 62 0.11 -8.49 20.05
C VAL A 62 1.36 -7.63 19.85
N GLU A 63 2.54 -8.23 20.05
CA GLU A 63 3.81 -7.54 19.82
C GLU A 63 4.00 -7.27 18.31
N GLN A 64 4.20 -6.00 17.93
CA GLN A 64 4.28 -5.61 16.52
C GLN A 64 5.46 -6.25 15.77
N SER A 65 6.62 -6.34 16.42
CA SER A 65 7.80 -7.01 15.87
C SER A 65 7.47 -8.44 15.45
N LEU A 66 6.88 -9.22 16.37
CA LEU A 66 6.47 -10.60 16.13
C LEU A 66 5.42 -10.71 15.03
N LEU A 67 4.44 -9.80 15.00
CA LEU A 67 3.43 -9.76 13.94
C LEU A 67 4.07 -9.55 12.56
N LEU A 68 4.94 -8.55 12.44
CA LEU A 68 5.57 -8.20 11.17
C LEU A 68 6.55 -9.30 10.71
N ASP A 69 7.32 -9.88 11.64
CA ASP A 69 8.22 -11.01 11.39
C ASP A 69 7.46 -12.25 10.87
N SER A 70 6.21 -12.44 11.34
CA SER A 70 5.37 -13.59 10.96
C SER A 70 4.72 -13.42 9.58
N VAL A 71 4.58 -12.20 9.06
CA VAL A 71 4.00 -11.94 7.74
C VAL A 71 5.01 -12.20 6.62
N CYS A 72 6.15 -11.49 6.64
CA CYS A 72 7.27 -11.81 5.75
C CYS A 72 8.60 -11.24 6.27
N PRO A 73 9.75 -11.85 5.92
CA PRO A 73 11.06 -11.40 6.42
C PRO A 73 11.38 -9.94 6.10
N GLU A 74 10.96 -9.45 4.94
CA GLU A 74 11.23 -8.07 4.50
C GLU A 74 10.51 -7.03 5.37
N LEU A 75 9.38 -7.39 5.98
CA LEU A 75 8.65 -6.50 6.90
C LEU A 75 9.42 -6.25 8.20
N SER A 76 10.21 -7.23 8.65
CA SER A 76 11.10 -7.07 9.80
C SER A 76 12.18 -6.01 9.53
N GLU A 77 12.86 -6.15 8.37
CA GLU A 77 13.87 -5.18 7.91
C GLU A 77 13.27 -3.78 7.75
N PHE A 78 12.06 -3.72 7.18
CA PHE A 78 11.32 -2.47 7.04
C PHE A 78 11.00 -1.86 8.40
N ALA A 79 10.47 -2.63 9.36
CA ALA A 79 10.08 -2.14 10.67
C ALA A 79 11.26 -1.51 11.41
N GLN A 80 12.42 -2.18 11.40
CA GLN A 80 13.65 -1.65 11.98
C GLN A 80 14.08 -0.34 11.32
N THR A 81 13.94 -0.24 9.99
CA THR A 81 14.31 0.97 9.23
C THR A 81 13.32 2.12 9.44
N ALA A 82 12.02 1.82 9.50
CA ALA A 82 10.94 2.80 9.45
C ALA A 82 10.48 3.28 10.82
N PHE A 83 10.46 2.39 11.82
CA PHE A 83 9.91 2.64 13.15
C PHE A 83 11.00 2.73 14.23
N GLY A 84 12.16 2.09 14.01
CA GLY A 84 13.20 1.97 15.03
C GLY A 84 12.69 1.25 16.29
N ASP A 85 13.19 1.65 17.46
CA ASP A 85 12.85 1.02 18.75
C ASP A 85 11.53 1.52 19.37
N ASP A 86 10.94 2.60 18.83
CA ASP A 86 9.83 3.35 19.45
C ASP A 86 8.42 2.89 18.98
N GLY A 87 8.30 1.84 18.16
CA GLY A 87 7.02 1.42 17.55
C GLY A 87 6.53 2.39 16.45
N CYS A 88 5.30 2.17 15.91
CA CYS A 88 4.71 2.81 14.70
C CYS A 88 4.64 4.37 14.72
N HIS A 89 5.79 5.02 14.76
CA HIS A 89 5.96 6.47 14.69
C HIS A 89 6.71 6.79 13.41
N PHE A 90 5.99 7.08 12.36
CA PHE A 90 6.61 7.51 11.12
C PHE A 90 7.04 8.98 11.20
N MET A 91 8.28 9.26 10.80
CA MET A 91 8.84 10.61 10.75
C MET A 91 8.44 11.29 9.43
N GLN A 92 7.42 12.15 9.45
CA GLN A 92 6.98 12.90 8.27
C GLN A 92 7.59 14.30 8.25
N GLN A 93 8.25 14.66 7.16
CA GLN A 93 8.60 16.05 6.89
C GLN A 93 7.34 16.81 6.46
N THR A 94 6.90 17.79 7.25
CA THR A 94 5.79 18.66 6.87
C THR A 94 6.21 19.62 5.76
N ASP A 95 5.23 20.26 5.11
CA ASP A 95 5.46 21.33 4.11
C ASP A 95 6.29 22.51 4.68
N GLU A 96 6.37 22.61 6.01
CA GLU A 96 7.17 23.59 6.75
C GLU A 96 8.61 23.11 7.05
N GLY A 97 8.99 21.94 6.55
CA GLY A 97 10.31 21.33 6.78
C GLY A 97 10.49 20.71 8.16
N VAL A 98 9.44 20.62 8.98
CA VAL A 98 9.49 20.08 10.35
C VAL A 98 9.14 18.59 10.32
N THR A 99 10.00 17.76 10.90
CA THR A 99 9.72 16.34 11.05
C THR A 99 8.75 16.10 12.21
N LYS A 100 7.55 15.60 11.94
CA LYS A 100 6.58 15.19 12.96
C LYS A 100 6.46 13.66 13.02
N LYS A 101 6.42 13.12 14.23
CA LYS A 101 5.97 11.75 14.49
C LYS A 101 4.47 11.67 14.16
N GLN A 102 4.09 10.78 13.26
CA GLN A 102 2.72 10.40 13.00
C GLN A 102 2.47 8.97 13.47
N GLU A 103 1.37 8.79 14.19
CA GLU A 103 0.84 7.46 14.52
C GLU A 103 0.22 6.85 13.27
N CYS A 104 0.55 5.59 13.01
CA CYS A 104 -0.03 4.79 11.94
C CYS A 104 -0.96 3.73 12.52
N SER A 105 -2.22 3.67 12.05
CA SER A 105 -3.16 2.63 12.45
C SER A 105 -3.06 1.38 11.56
N GLY A 106 -2.51 1.52 10.35
CA GLY A 106 -2.33 0.41 9.43
C GLY A 106 -1.07 0.52 8.57
N LEU A 107 -0.66 -0.63 8.03
CA LEU A 107 0.45 -0.76 7.10
C LEU A 107 -0.02 -1.55 5.87
N VAL A 108 0.22 -1.00 4.69
CA VAL A 108 0.03 -1.68 3.41
C VAL A 108 1.41 -1.91 2.82
N TYR A 109 1.89 -3.14 2.89
CA TYR A 109 3.19 -3.51 2.36
C TYR A 109 3.03 -4.18 0.99
N ILE A 110 3.67 -3.63 -0.02
CA ILE A 110 3.68 -4.18 -1.38
C ILE A 110 4.93 -5.05 -1.49
N ASN A 111 4.71 -6.36 -1.57
CA ASN A 111 5.78 -7.34 -1.69
C ASN A 111 6.37 -7.31 -3.10
N GLU A 112 5.51 -7.31 -4.12
CA GLU A 112 5.93 -7.44 -5.49
C GLU A 112 4.99 -6.70 -6.44
N ILE A 113 5.58 -6.10 -7.48
CA ILE A 113 4.88 -5.65 -8.68
C ILE A 113 5.63 -6.15 -9.90
N THR A 114 4.95 -6.90 -10.74
CA THR A 114 5.51 -7.50 -11.95
C THR A 114 4.73 -7.00 -13.15
N ILE A 115 5.43 -6.50 -14.15
CA ILE A 115 4.85 -6.09 -15.43
C ILE A 115 5.54 -6.90 -16.51
N ASP A 116 4.73 -7.59 -17.31
CA ASP A 116 5.19 -8.35 -18.45
C ASP A 116 6.01 -7.42 -19.38
N PRO A 117 7.23 -7.82 -19.79
CA PRO A 117 8.11 -6.99 -20.61
C PRO A 117 7.43 -6.37 -21.84
N ASP A 118 6.53 -7.10 -22.48
CA ASP A 118 5.83 -6.69 -23.71
C ASP A 118 4.85 -5.52 -23.45
N TYR A 119 4.44 -5.35 -22.19
CA TYR A 119 3.46 -4.35 -21.75
C TYR A 119 4.08 -3.19 -20.95
N ARG A 120 5.41 -3.16 -20.81
CA ARG A 120 6.11 -2.08 -20.09
C ARG A 120 6.02 -0.75 -20.83
N GLY A 121 6.02 0.35 -20.07
CA GLY A 121 5.94 1.71 -20.61
C GLY A 121 4.51 2.17 -20.96
N GLN A 122 3.51 1.30 -20.79
CA GLN A 122 2.10 1.58 -21.10
C GLN A 122 1.29 2.04 -19.87
N GLY A 123 1.96 2.33 -18.75
CA GLY A 123 1.32 2.86 -17.54
C GLY A 123 0.63 1.82 -16.64
N ILE A 124 0.70 0.53 -16.97
CA ILE A 124 0.06 -0.56 -16.21
C ILE A 124 0.47 -0.56 -14.73
N GLY A 125 1.77 -0.43 -14.44
CA GLY A 125 2.24 -0.38 -13.06
C GLY A 125 1.68 0.80 -12.26
N THR A 126 1.54 1.96 -12.91
CA THR A 126 0.87 3.12 -12.30
C THR A 126 -0.62 2.84 -12.04
N ALA A 127 -1.30 2.16 -12.96
CA ALA A 127 -2.71 1.80 -12.82
C ALA A 127 -2.94 0.80 -11.68
N LEU A 128 -2.12 -0.27 -11.60
CA LEU A 128 -2.14 -1.25 -10.50
C LEU A 128 -1.92 -0.57 -9.14
N MET A 129 -0.93 0.30 -9.04
CA MET A 129 -0.66 1.08 -7.82
C MET A 129 -1.84 2.00 -7.44
N GLY A 130 -2.45 2.65 -8.43
CA GLY A 130 -3.60 3.53 -8.22
C GLY A 130 -4.85 2.79 -7.71
N LYS A 131 -4.98 1.51 -8.05
CA LYS A 131 -6.09 0.64 -7.61
C LYS A 131 -5.96 0.17 -6.17
N ILE A 132 -4.75 0.05 -5.60
CA ILE A 132 -4.57 -0.32 -4.19
C ILE A 132 -5.41 0.58 -3.28
N GLY A 133 -5.33 1.91 -3.47
CA GLY A 133 -6.08 2.86 -2.66
C GLY A 133 -7.60 2.85 -2.89
N GLN A 134 -8.10 2.10 -3.87
CA GLN A 134 -9.54 1.89 -4.09
C GLN A 134 -10.04 0.60 -3.43
N MET A 135 -9.16 -0.41 -3.30
CA MET A 135 -9.54 -1.78 -2.94
C MET A 135 -9.17 -2.14 -1.51
N VAL A 136 -8.03 -1.65 -1.03
CA VAL A 136 -7.58 -1.87 0.35
C VAL A 136 -8.08 -0.71 1.20
N ASP A 137 -8.60 -0.99 2.39
CA ASP A 137 -8.85 0.07 3.36
C ASP A 137 -7.51 0.61 3.84
N VAL A 138 -7.17 1.77 3.29
CA VAL A 138 -5.90 2.46 3.51
C VAL A 138 -6.10 3.72 4.35
N GLU A 139 -7.30 3.95 4.91
CA GLU A 139 -7.54 5.10 5.80
C GLU A 139 -6.54 5.01 6.98
N ASP A 140 -5.83 6.12 7.23
CA ASP A 140 -4.76 6.23 8.24
C ASP A 140 -3.62 5.18 8.15
N SER A 141 -3.41 4.60 6.95
CA SER A 141 -2.34 3.64 6.68
C SER A 141 -1.14 4.23 5.97
N ILE A 142 0.03 3.63 6.21
CA ILE A 142 1.25 3.86 5.42
C ILE A 142 1.31 2.80 4.33
N ILE A 143 1.60 3.21 3.10
CA ILE A 143 1.92 2.30 2.00
C ILE A 143 3.44 2.20 1.90
N ALA A 144 3.98 1.00 2.02
CA ALA A 144 5.42 0.74 2.05
C ALA A 144 5.82 -0.32 1.01
N LEU A 145 7.05 -0.24 0.54
CA LEU A 145 7.64 -1.20 -0.38
C LEU A 145 9.17 -1.16 -0.32
N LYS A 146 9.80 -2.23 -0.82
CA LYS A 146 11.23 -2.27 -1.14
C LYS A 146 11.41 -1.91 -2.61
N ALA A 147 12.05 -0.77 -2.88
CA ALA A 147 12.29 -0.26 -4.23
C ALA A 147 13.51 -0.91 -4.87
N PHE A 148 13.42 -2.23 -5.08
CA PHE A 148 14.47 -3.03 -5.71
C PHE A 148 13.91 -3.78 -6.92
N PRO A 149 14.62 -3.80 -8.06
CA PRO A 149 14.17 -4.54 -9.24
C PRO A 149 14.13 -6.05 -8.96
N LEU A 150 13.09 -6.72 -9.45
CA LEU A 150 13.04 -8.17 -9.44
C LEU A 150 14.11 -8.69 -10.41
N SER A 151 15.04 -9.49 -9.89
CA SER A 151 16.02 -10.17 -10.74
C SER A 151 15.41 -11.46 -11.28
N PRO A 152 15.36 -11.66 -12.61
CA PRO A 152 14.94 -12.94 -13.19
C PRO A 152 15.91 -14.07 -12.86
N GLU A 153 17.13 -13.74 -12.44
CA GLU A 153 18.16 -14.69 -12.04
C GLU A 153 18.53 -14.52 -10.56
N TYR A 154 18.21 -15.53 -9.76
CA TYR A 154 18.49 -15.53 -8.33
C TYR A 154 20.01 -15.39 -8.08
N GLY A 155 20.38 -14.46 -7.19
CA GLY A 155 21.77 -14.25 -6.79
C GLY A 155 22.65 -13.45 -7.77
N LYS A 156 22.12 -12.99 -8.90
CA LYS A 156 22.87 -12.04 -9.76
C LYS A 156 22.76 -10.60 -9.24
N PRO A 157 23.86 -9.84 -9.25
CA PRO A 157 23.83 -8.43 -8.89
C PRO A 157 23.00 -7.65 -9.91
N VAL A 158 22.04 -6.88 -9.41
CA VAL A 158 21.23 -5.98 -10.22
C VAL A 158 22.02 -4.72 -10.53
N PRO A 159 22.04 -4.24 -11.78
CA PRO A 159 22.73 -3.00 -12.13
C PRO A 159 22.22 -1.80 -11.33
N PRO A 160 23.09 -0.92 -10.80
CA PRO A 160 22.67 0.25 -10.04
C PRO A 160 21.69 1.16 -10.79
N ALA A 161 21.86 1.27 -12.11
CA ALA A 161 20.96 2.04 -12.97
C ALA A 161 19.50 1.52 -12.96
N ASP A 162 19.31 0.21 -12.81
CA ASP A 162 17.97 -0.38 -12.71
C ASP A 162 17.34 -0.08 -11.36
N VAL A 163 18.11 -0.11 -10.28
CA VAL A 163 17.67 0.28 -8.94
C VAL A 163 17.23 1.75 -8.93
N GLU A 164 18.05 2.65 -9.50
CA GLU A 164 17.69 4.07 -9.64
C GLU A 164 16.42 4.28 -10.48
N ARG A 165 16.26 3.52 -11.57
CA ARG A 165 15.06 3.60 -12.43
C ARG A 165 13.81 3.22 -11.66
N VAL A 166 13.86 2.16 -10.84
CA VAL A 166 12.74 1.71 -10.00
C VAL A 166 12.44 2.73 -8.90
N LYS A 167 13.46 3.27 -8.22
CA LYS A 167 13.27 4.35 -7.24
C LYS A 167 12.59 5.57 -7.84
N ARG A 168 13.06 6.05 -9.00
CA ARG A 168 12.42 7.17 -9.73
C ARG A 168 10.99 6.88 -10.16
N PHE A 169 10.64 5.63 -10.45
CA PHE A 169 9.26 5.24 -10.73
C PHE A 169 8.37 5.47 -9.50
N TYR A 170 8.77 4.99 -8.33
CA TYR A 170 8.00 5.17 -7.10
C TYR A 170 7.99 6.62 -6.60
N GLU A 171 9.09 7.36 -6.77
CA GLU A 171 9.14 8.81 -6.47
C GLU A 171 8.08 9.58 -7.26
N ARG A 172 7.90 9.27 -8.56
CA ARG A 172 6.83 9.87 -9.38
C ARG A 172 5.43 9.52 -8.89
N LEU A 173 5.28 8.40 -8.19
CA LEU A 173 4.01 8.01 -7.55
C LEU A 173 3.83 8.61 -6.15
N GLY A 174 4.78 9.43 -5.69
CA GLY A 174 4.74 10.13 -4.40
C GLY A 174 5.29 9.33 -3.24
N PHE A 175 6.10 8.30 -3.51
CA PHE A 175 6.85 7.61 -2.46
C PHE A 175 8.12 8.39 -2.10
N VAL A 176 8.48 8.36 -0.83
CA VAL A 176 9.70 8.96 -0.28
C VAL A 176 10.63 7.87 0.26
N HIS A 177 11.94 8.10 0.14
CA HIS A 177 12.96 7.19 0.65
C HIS A 177 13.13 7.37 2.17
N ILE A 178 13.25 6.26 2.90
CA ILE A 178 13.35 6.27 4.37
C ILE A 178 14.59 5.56 4.92
N GLY A 179 15.38 4.92 4.06
CA GLY A 179 16.53 4.13 4.45
C GLY A 179 16.69 2.87 3.60
N GLY A 180 17.94 2.46 3.36
CA GLY A 180 18.27 1.28 2.56
C GLY A 180 17.62 1.31 1.17
N GLU A 181 16.74 0.35 0.92
CA GLU A 181 15.96 0.22 -0.32
C GLU A 181 14.47 0.50 -0.10
N PHE A 182 14.05 0.85 1.12
CA PHE A 182 12.66 1.04 1.46
C PHE A 182 12.14 2.42 1.10
N MET A 183 10.89 2.45 0.63
CA MET A 183 10.18 3.66 0.30
C MET A 183 8.76 3.60 0.85
N VAL A 184 8.22 4.76 1.24
CA VAL A 184 6.88 4.86 1.82
C VAL A 184 6.07 6.00 1.22
N LYS A 185 4.75 5.87 1.28
CA LYS A 185 3.79 6.89 0.89
C LYS A 185 2.63 6.87 1.88
N GLN A 186 2.23 8.02 2.40
CA GLN A 186 1.01 8.08 3.20
C GLN A 186 -0.22 7.90 2.32
N ALA A 187 -1.17 7.09 2.77
CA ALA A 187 -2.38 6.85 2.01
C ALA A 187 -3.23 8.12 1.82
N ASN A 188 -3.27 9.02 2.81
CA ASN A 188 -3.94 10.33 2.71
C ASN A 188 -3.43 11.20 1.53
N LEU A 189 -2.24 10.92 1.00
CA LEU A 189 -1.67 11.58 -0.18
C LEU A 189 -2.13 10.96 -1.51
N CYS A 190 -2.83 9.81 -1.48
CA CYS A 190 -3.42 9.20 -2.66
C CYS A 190 -4.60 10.06 -3.18
N ASP A 191 -4.62 10.34 -4.48
CA ASP A 191 -5.60 11.25 -5.10
C ASP A 191 -7.05 10.82 -4.90
N ASN A 192 -7.31 9.51 -4.82
CA ASN A 192 -8.64 8.98 -4.54
C ASN A 192 -9.09 9.28 -3.10
N ILE A 193 -8.16 9.27 -2.13
CA ILE A 193 -8.46 9.68 -0.75
C ILE A 193 -8.62 11.18 -0.67
N LYS A 194 -7.77 11.97 -1.34
CA LYS A 194 -7.94 13.43 -1.43
C LYS A 194 -9.32 13.79 -1.98
N LYS A 195 -9.78 13.12 -3.04
CA LYS A 195 -11.13 13.29 -3.62
C LYS A 195 -12.23 12.88 -2.63
N ARG A 196 -12.09 11.74 -1.94
CA ARG A 196 -13.06 11.27 -0.93
C ARG A 196 -13.11 12.17 0.30
N MET A 197 -11.97 12.65 0.79
CA MET A 197 -11.86 13.57 1.92
C MET A 197 -12.39 14.95 1.57
N ALA A 198 -12.10 15.48 0.37
CA ALA A 198 -12.70 16.72 -0.13
C ALA A 198 -14.23 16.62 -0.17
N TRP A 199 -14.77 15.50 -0.68
CA TRP A 199 -16.21 15.21 -0.66
C TRP A 199 -16.83 15.12 0.74
N ARG A 200 -16.10 14.59 1.73
CA ARG A 200 -16.57 14.54 3.13
C ARG A 200 -16.58 15.93 3.78
N LYS A 201 -15.63 16.80 3.42
CA LYS A 201 -15.52 18.17 3.97
C LYS A 201 -16.64 19.10 3.49
N ASP A 202 -17.22 18.84 2.32
CA ASP A 202 -18.35 19.58 1.76
C ASP A 202 -19.73 19.12 2.27
N ARG A 203 -19.80 18.14 3.19
CA ARG A 203 -21.08 17.80 3.84
C ARG A 203 -21.34 18.74 5.01
N PRO A 204 -22.45 19.53 5.00
CA PRO A 204 -22.87 20.25 6.19
C PRO A 204 -23.22 19.21 7.28
N VAL A 205 -22.55 19.31 8.42
CA VAL A 205 -22.86 18.52 9.60
C VAL A 205 -24.32 18.77 9.96
N LYS A 206 -25.20 17.79 9.73
CA LYS A 206 -26.55 17.82 10.30
C LYS A 206 -26.39 17.64 11.81
N SER A 207 -26.45 18.74 12.56
CA SER A 207 -26.53 18.70 14.02
C SER A 207 -27.79 17.93 14.39
N VAL A 208 -27.64 16.73 14.94
CA VAL A 208 -28.75 16.04 15.60
C VAL A 208 -29.00 16.80 16.91
N ARG A 209 -30.01 17.67 16.91
CA ARG A 209 -30.52 18.30 18.15
C ARG A 209 -31.08 17.18 19.03
N ALA A 210 -30.46 16.97 20.19
CA ALA A 210 -30.98 16.14 21.25
C ALA A 210 -32.38 16.64 21.67
N GLN A 211 -33.37 15.76 21.68
CA GLN A 211 -34.67 16.03 22.29
C GLN A 211 -34.55 15.86 23.82
N PRO A 212 -35.15 16.75 24.63
CA PRO A 212 -35.10 16.62 26.07
C PRO A 212 -36.00 15.46 26.53
N ALA A 213 -35.47 14.67 27.47
CA ALA A 213 -36.18 13.58 28.12
C ALA A 213 -37.43 14.09 28.85
N LYS A 214 -38.59 13.49 28.56
CA LYS A 214 -39.79 13.67 29.37
C LYS A 214 -39.66 12.81 30.63
N MET A 215 -39.61 13.45 31.80
CA MET A 215 -39.89 12.79 33.07
C MET A 215 -41.39 12.49 33.14
N GLY A 216 -41.74 11.22 33.32
CA GLY A 216 -43.08 10.78 33.69
C GLY A 216 -43.11 10.49 35.19
N VAL A 217 -44.07 11.14 35.87
CA VAL A 217 -44.47 10.95 37.27
C VAL A 217 -45.25 9.64 37.41
#